data_AF-A0A7Y1VDD2-F1
#
_entry.id   AF-A0A7Y1VDD2-F1
#
_cell.length_a   1.000
_cell.length_b   1.000
_cell.length_c   1.000
_cell.angle_alpha   90.00
_cell.angle_beta   90.00
_cell.angle_gamma   90.00
#
_symmetry.space_group_name_H-M   'P 1'
#
loop_
_entity.id
_entity.type
_entity.pdbx_description
1 polymer ?
#
loop_
_entity_poly.entity_id
_entity_poly.type
_entity_poly.pdbx_seq_one_letter_code
_entity_poly.pdbx_strand_id
1 'polypeptide(L)' 'MAKKDPYASLRFKEFRIFLLVRFALVFGWSMQFIVIEWQVYTITKDPLSLGIIGLMEIIPAFT' A
#
# COMPACT_ATOMS: atom_id res chain seq x y z
N MET A 1 5.31 25.43 29.71
CA MET A 1 4.89 24.95 28.37
C MET A 1 4.92 23.42 28.42
N ALA A 2 3.78 22.74 28.25
CA ALA A 2 3.75 21.28 28.30
C ALA A 2 4.64 20.70 27.20
N LYS A 3 5.62 19.87 27.59
CA LYS A 3 6.54 19.21 26.65
C LYS A 3 5.69 18.29 25.76
N LYS A 4 5.53 18.64 24.47
CA LYS A 4 4.79 17.78 23.53
C LYS A 4 5.52 16.45 23.45
N ASP A 5 4.84 15.38 23.86
CA ASP A 5 5.35 14.02 23.75
C ASP A 5 4.75 13.36 22.50
N PRO A 6 5.49 13.32 21.38
CA PRO A 6 4.99 12.79 20.12
C PRO A 6 4.71 11.28 20.16
N TYR A 7 5.22 10.56 21.17
CA TYR A 7 5.05 9.11 21.29
C TYR A 7 3.98 8.72 22.32
N ALA A 8 3.23 9.70 22.85
CA ALA A 8 2.16 9.43 23.81
C ALA A 8 1.12 8.42 23.29
N SER A 9 0.84 8.45 21.98
CA SER A 9 -0.06 7.50 21.30
C SER A 9 0.46 6.05 21.30
N LEU A 10 1.79 5.84 21.25
CA LEU A 10 2.40 4.51 21.28
C LEU A 10 2.29 3.82 22.63
N ARG A 11 1.91 4.51 23.70
CA ARG A 11 1.70 3.91 25.02
C ARG A 11 0.47 3.02 25.08
N PHE A 12 -0.55 3.29 24.25
CA PHE A 12 -1.77 2.50 24.16
C PHE A 12 -1.53 1.20 23.37
N LYS A 13 -1.95 0.06 23.94
CA LYS A 13 -1.71 -1.26 23.34
C LYS A 13 -2.52 -1.44 22.05
N GLU A 14 -3.74 -0.94 22.05
CA GLU A 14 -4.68 -0.92 20.94
C GLU A 14 -4.09 -0.16 19.76
N PHE A 15 -3.47 0.99 20.03
CA PHE A 15 -2.82 1.79 18.97
C PHE A 15 -1.61 1.08 18.36
N ARG A 16 -0.80 0.37 19.17
CA ARG A 16 0.30 -0.45 18.66
C ARG A 16 -0.18 -1.61 17.80
N ILE A 17 -1.25 -2.30 18.21
CA ILE A 17 -1.87 -3.37 17.42
C ILE A 17 -2.44 -2.80 16.12
N PHE A 18 -3.15 -1.69 16.19
CA PHE A 18 -3.67 -0.99 15.02
C PHE A 18 -2.54 -0.65 14.02
N LEU A 19 -1.41 -0.11 14.49
CA LEU A 19 -0.27 0.19 13.64
C LEU A 19 0.30 -1.07 12.95
N LEU A 20 0.43 -2.19 13.67
CA LEU A 20 0.89 -3.45 13.09
C LEU A 20 -0.07 -4.01 12.05
N VAL A 21 -1.37 -4.04 12.35
CA VAL A 21 -2.40 -4.50 11.41
C VAL A 21 -2.42 -3.60 10.18
N ARG A 22 -2.37 -2.29 10.37
CA ARG A 22 -2.32 -1.32 9.26
C ARG A 22 -1.09 -1.52 8.40
N PHE A 23 0.07 -1.74 9.00
CA PHE A 23 1.30 -2.03 8.27
C PHE A 23 1.16 -3.31 7.45
N ALA A 24 0.68 -4.40 8.05
CA ALA A 24 0.48 -5.68 7.36
C ALA A 24 -0.53 -5.56 6.20
N LEU A 25 -1.60 -4.78 6.40
CA LEU A 25 -2.62 -4.55 5.38
C LEU A 25 -2.06 -3.78 4.18
N VAL A 26 -1.36 -2.66 4.43
CA VAL A 26 -0.73 -1.87 3.36
C VAL A 26 0.34 -2.69 2.65
N PHE A 27 1.15 -3.44 3.41
CA PHE A 27 2.19 -4.30 2.84
C PHE A 27 1.60 -5.40 1.94
N GLY A 28 0.57 -6.11 2.41
CA GLY A 28 -0.12 -7.12 1.62
C GLY A 28 -0.76 -6.55 0.37
N TRP A 29 -1.38 -5.37 0.47
CA TRP A 29 -1.95 -4.66 -0.66
C TRP A 29 -0.89 -4.31 -1.71
N SER A 30 0.25 -3.74 -1.28
CA SER A 30 1.37 -3.43 -2.19
C SER A 30 1.97 -4.68 -2.84
N MET A 31 2.05 -5.81 -2.13
CA MET A 31 2.52 -7.07 -2.71
C MET A 31 1.56 -7.59 -3.79
N GLN A 32 0.25 -7.58 -3.53
CA GLN A 32 -0.75 -8.03 -4.49
C GLN A 32 -0.65 -7.25 -5.80
N PHE A 33 -0.47 -5.93 -5.70
CA PHE A 33 -0.27 -5.06 -6.86
C PHE A 33 0.92 -5.50 -7.72
N ILE A 34 2.10 -5.66 -7.11
CA ILE A 34 3.34 -6.06 -7.80
C ILE A 34 3.20 -7.45 -8.45
N VAL A 35 2.55 -8.40 -7.76
CA VAL A 35 2.35 -9.75 -8.29
C VAL A 35 1.44 -9.74 -9.52
N ILE A 36 0.40 -8.91 -9.52
CA ILE A 36 -0.50 -8.76 -10.68
C ILE A 36 0.27 -8.17 -11.86
N GLU A 37 1.02 -7.09 -11.66
CA GLU A 37 1.86 -6.49 -12.71
C GLU A 37 2.83 -7.51 -13.31
N TRP A 38 3.54 -8.24 -12.45
CA TRP A 38 4.47 -9.28 -12.86
C TRP A 38 3.76 -10.37 -13.67
N GLN A 39 2.62 -10.88 -13.18
CA GLN A 39 1.85 -11.91 -13.85
C GLN A 39 1.38 -11.45 -15.24
N VAL A 40 0.85 -10.24 -15.36
CA VAL A 40 0.42 -9.72 -16.66
C VAL A 40 1.61 -9.56 -17.60
N TYR A 41 2.75 -9.07 -17.11
CA TYR A 41 3.97 -9.00 -17.91
C TYR A 41 4.43 -10.38 -18.38
N THR A 42 4.36 -11.42 -17.54
CA THR A 42 4.76 -12.78 -17.95
C THR A 42 3.88 -13.35 -19.07
N ILE A 43 2.59 -12.99 -19.09
CA ILE A 43 1.62 -13.47 -20.07
C ILE A 43 1.77 -12.69 -21.38
N THR A 44 1.83 -11.36 -21.32
CA THR A 44 1.83 -10.52 -22.53
C THR A 44 3.23 -10.34 -23.12
N LYS A 45 4.29 -10.44 -22.29
CA LYS A 45 5.70 -10.11 -22.61
C LYS A 45 5.92 -8.72 -23.20
N ASP A 46 4.91 -7.85 -23.12
CA ASP A 46 4.91 -6.52 -23.70
C ASP A 46 4.85 -5.45 -22.59
N PRO A 47 5.87 -4.57 -22.50
CA PRO A 47 5.89 -3.51 -21.49
C PRO A 47 4.81 -2.45 -21.69
N LEU A 48 4.20 -2.31 -22.87
CA LEU A 48 3.08 -1.38 -23.08
C LEU A 48 1.83 -1.76 -22.27
N SER A 49 1.61 -3.05 -22.05
CA SER A 49 0.48 -3.54 -21.25
C SER A 49 0.59 -3.16 -19.77
N LEU A 50 1.81 -3.12 -19.23
CA LEU A 50 2.08 -2.60 -17.88
C LEU A 50 1.73 -1.11 -17.78
N GLY A 51 2.09 -0.32 -18.79
CA GLY A 51 1.78 1.11 -18.83
C GLY A 51 0.28 1.40 -18.87
N ILE A 52 -0.50 0.59 -19.59
CA ILE A 52 -1.97 0.74 -19.65
C ILE A 52 -2.62 0.38 -18.30
N ILE A 53 -2.12 -0.64 -17.60
CA ILE A 53 -2.62 -1.00 -16.26
C ILE A 53 -2.43 0.16 -15.28
N GLY A 54 -1.22 0.75 -15.24
CA GLY A 54 -0.95 1.91 -14.41
C GLY A 54 -1.85 3.12 -14.74
N LEU A 55 -2.15 3.36 -16.01
CA LEU A 55 -3.08 4.41 -16.43
C LEU A 55 -4.53 4.13 -15.99
N MET A 56 -4.97 2.88 -16.02
CA MET A 56 -6.31 2.49 -15.59
C MET A 56 -6.48 2.56 -14.07
N GLU A 57 -5.42 2.39 -13.28
CA GLU A 57 -5.48 2.54 -11.82
C GLU A 57 -5.53 3.98 -11.34
N ILE A 58 -4.95 4.91 -12.09
CA ILE A 58 -4.99 6.34 -11.76
C ILE A 58 -6.42 6.84 -11.65
N ILE A 59 -7.32 6.39 -12.53
CA ILE A 59 -8.72 6.84 -12.58
C ILE A 59 -9.47 6.59 -11.25
N PRO A 60 -9.52 5.36 -10.70
CA PRO A 60 -10.13 5.10 -9.40
C PRO A 60 -9.32 5.66 -8.23
N ALA A 61 -8.02 5.95 -8.37
CA ALA A 61 -7.25 6.61 -7.31
C ALA A 61 -7.65 8.09 -7.11
N PHE A 62 -8.20 8.74 -8.14
CA PHE A 62 -8.64 10.14 -8.10
C PHE A 62 -10.16 10.34 -7.98
N THR A 63 -10.95 9.25 -7.98
CA THR A 63 -12.40 9.28 -7.79
C THR A 63 -12.75 8.86 -6.37
#